data_AF-A0A9E4GRN8-F1
#
_entry.id   AF-A0A9E4GRN8-F1
#
_cell.length_a   1.000
_cell.length_b   1.000
_cell.length_c   1.000
_cell.angle_alpha   90.00
_cell.angle_beta   90.00
_cell.angle_gamma   90.00
#
_symmetry.space_group_name_H-M   'P 1'
#
loop_
_entity.id
_entity.type
_entity.pdbx_description
1 polymer ?
#
loop_
_entity_poly.entity_id
_entity_poly.type
_entity_poly.pdbx_seq_one_letter_code
_entity_poly.pdbx_strand_id
1 'polypeptide(L)'
;MFSDQQLRTLHAAIDRVIPPDDFPGGVEAGVADYLLRQLGRDLAHLAQDYPRFTDALEAEAQAAHGQAFVALGDAQQYALLALVERGEVQAVWPLDPATFFAQFIEHCAEGYYSDPGNGGNRDGVAWRMIGYEVNG
;
A
#
# COMPACT_ATOMS: atom_id res chain seq x y z
N MET A 1 5.42 -7.98 13.25
CA MET A 1 6.42 -6.92 13.01
C MET A 1 6.95 -7.14 11.60
N PHE A 2 7.04 -6.08 10.81
CA PHE A 2 7.54 -6.17 9.43
C PHE A 2 9.07 -6.28 9.43
N SER A 3 9.62 -7.00 8.46
CA SER A 3 11.03 -6.91 8.11
C SER A 3 11.30 -5.70 7.21
N ASP A 4 12.58 -5.33 7.06
CA ASP A 4 12.99 -4.24 6.15
C ASP A 4 12.54 -4.51 4.71
N GLN A 5 12.60 -5.77 4.25
CA GLN A 5 12.12 -6.12 2.92
C GLN A 5 10.60 -5.92 2.80
N GLN A 6 9.84 -6.39 3.79
CA GLN A 6 8.38 -6.26 3.79
C GLN A 6 7.95 -4.79 3.82
N LEU A 7 8.64 -3.94 4.58
CA LEU A 7 8.38 -2.48 4.58
C LEU A 7 8.66 -1.85 3.22
N ARG A 8 9.78 -2.20 2.57
CA ARG A 8 10.09 -1.68 1.23
C ARG A 8 9.06 -2.10 0.19
N THR A 9 8.64 -3.36 0.22
CA THR A 9 7.57 -3.87 -0.67
C THR A 9 6.24 -3.16 -0.39
N LEU A 10 5.88 -2.98 0.89
CA LEU A 10 4.68 -2.24 1.27
C LEU A 10 4.70 -0.80 0.73
N HIS A 11 5.80 -0.07 0.94
CA HIS A 11 5.94 1.30 0.45
C HIS A 11 5.84 1.38 -1.07
N ALA A 12 6.53 0.50 -1.79
CA ALA A 12 6.44 0.45 -3.24
C ALA A 12 5.00 0.19 -3.70
N ALA A 13 4.28 -0.75 -3.08
CA ALA A 13 2.88 -1.02 -3.41
C ALA A 13 1.97 0.19 -3.10
N ILE A 14 2.17 0.89 -1.99
CA ILE A 14 1.43 2.11 -1.63
C ILE A 14 1.60 3.18 -2.72
N ASP A 15 2.83 3.45 -3.17
CA ASP A 15 3.11 4.45 -4.23
C ASP A 15 2.68 3.99 -5.64
N ARG A 16 2.22 2.74 -5.79
CA ARG A 16 1.49 2.30 -7.01
C ARG A 16 -0.01 2.50 -6.88
N VAL A 17 -0.56 2.46 -5.66
CA VAL A 17 -1.99 2.79 -5.44
C VAL A 17 -2.20 4.31 -5.50
N ILE A 18 -1.30 5.08 -4.88
CA ILE A 18 -1.32 6.55 -4.86
C ILE A 18 0.04 7.07 -5.32
N PRO A 19 0.27 7.17 -6.63
CA PRO A 19 1.54 7.66 -7.15
C PRO A 19 1.72 9.16 -6.89
N PRO A 20 2.97 9.64 -6.74
CA PRO A 20 3.23 11.07 -6.71
C PRO A 20 2.91 11.70 -8.07
N ASP A 21 2.30 12.88 -8.02
CA ASP A 21 2.02 13.73 -9.18
C ASP A 21 2.40 15.19 -8.88
N ASP A 22 1.51 16.16 -9.14
CA ASP A 22 1.65 17.53 -8.65
C ASP A 22 1.60 17.61 -7.10
N PHE A 23 1.14 16.54 -6.44
CA PHE A 23 1.09 16.36 -4.99
C PHE A 23 1.90 15.14 -4.52
N PRO A 24 2.30 15.11 -3.23
CA PRO A 24 2.93 13.95 -2.62
C PRO A 24 2.18 12.63 -2.83
N GLY A 25 2.92 11.58 -3.15
CA GLY A 25 2.39 10.21 -3.25
C GLY A 25 1.99 9.63 -1.89
N GLY A 26 1.46 8.41 -1.89
CA GLY A 26 0.92 7.75 -0.69
C GLY A 26 1.94 7.64 0.45
N VAL A 27 3.18 7.22 0.16
CA VAL A 27 4.21 7.09 1.19
C VAL A 27 4.59 8.46 1.76
N GLU A 28 4.80 9.46 0.91
CA GLU A 28 5.17 10.80 1.32
C GLU A 28 4.06 11.47 2.16
N ALA A 29 2.80 11.23 1.79
CA ALA A 29 1.62 11.66 2.55
C ALA A 29 1.36 10.85 3.84
N GLY A 30 2.22 9.87 4.17
CA GLY A 30 2.15 9.14 5.44
C GLY A 30 1.19 7.95 5.48
N VAL A 31 0.74 7.43 4.33
CA VAL A 31 -0.15 6.25 4.28
C VAL A 31 0.46 5.03 4.96
N ALA A 32 1.79 4.83 4.83
CA ALA A 32 2.48 3.73 5.51
C ALA A 32 2.43 3.86 7.04
N ASP A 33 2.63 5.08 7.57
CA ASP A 33 2.56 5.35 9.01
C ASP A 33 1.15 5.13 9.55
N TYR A 34 0.14 5.59 8.80
CA TYR A 34 -1.27 5.31 9.10
C TYR A 34 -1.51 3.80 9.21
N LEU A 35 -1.14 3.03 8.19
CA LEU A 35 -1.34 1.58 8.17
C LEU A 35 -0.66 0.90 9.36
N LEU A 36 0.62 1.17 9.60
CA LEU A 36 1.36 0.57 10.70
C LEU A 36 0.75 0.91 12.06
N ARG A 37 0.25 2.15 12.23
CA ARG A 37 -0.46 2.57 13.43
C ARG A 37 -1.80 1.84 13.60
N GLN A 38 -2.57 1.70 12.53
CA GLN A 38 -3.88 1.05 12.57
C GLN A 38 -3.78 -0.47 12.77
N LEU A 39 -2.75 -1.13 12.22
CA LEU A 39 -2.46 -2.54 12.48
C LEU A 39 -2.09 -2.81 13.95
N GLY A 40 -1.72 -1.78 14.72
CA GLY A 40 -1.57 -1.87 16.18
C GLY A 40 -2.83 -1.51 16.97
N ARG A 41 -3.93 -1.17 16.29
CA ARG A 41 -5.18 -0.65 16.86
C ARG A 41 -6.38 -1.32 16.19
N ASP A 42 -7.15 -0.57 15.41
CA ASP A 42 -8.46 -0.98 14.89
C ASP A 42 -8.33 -2.08 13.83
N LEU A 43 -7.20 -2.14 13.12
CA LEU A 43 -6.87 -3.19 12.15
C LEU A 43 -5.99 -4.30 12.73
N ALA A 44 -5.92 -4.46 14.07
CA ALA A 44 -5.08 -5.48 14.69
C ALA A 44 -5.38 -6.91 14.23
N HIS A 45 -6.62 -7.19 13.81
CA HIS A 45 -7.00 -8.49 13.25
C HIS A 45 -6.32 -8.80 11.90
N LEU A 46 -5.87 -7.79 11.16
CA LEU A 46 -5.15 -7.92 9.88
C LEU A 46 -3.62 -7.84 10.03
N ALA A 47 -3.11 -7.66 11.26
CA ALA A 47 -1.70 -7.41 11.51
C ALA A 47 -0.76 -8.53 10.99
N GLN A 48 -1.27 -9.76 10.89
CA GLN A 48 -0.51 -10.88 10.33
C GLN A 48 -0.65 -11.01 8.81
N ASP A 49 -1.72 -10.45 8.22
CA ASP A 49 -2.00 -10.63 6.80
C ASP A 49 -1.20 -9.66 5.94
N TYR A 50 -0.90 -8.45 6.43
CA TYR A 50 -0.06 -7.50 5.70
C TYR A 50 1.39 -7.97 5.45
N PRO A 51 2.12 -8.55 6.43
CA PRO A 51 3.40 -9.17 6.15
C PRO A 51 3.29 -10.34 5.15
N ARG A 52 2.24 -11.15 5.24
CA ARG A 52 1.99 -12.25 4.29
C ARG A 52 1.70 -11.75 2.88
N PHE A 53 0.98 -10.63 2.75
CA PHE A 53 0.72 -9.95 1.49
C PHE A 53 2.01 -9.43 0.86
N THR A 54 2.89 -8.79 1.64
CA THR A 54 4.18 -8.30 1.13
C THR A 54 5.13 -9.43 0.74
N ASP A 55 5.14 -10.55 1.48
CA ASP A 55 5.86 -11.76 1.09
C ASP A 55 5.28 -12.39 -0.19
N ALA A 56 3.94 -12.37 -0.37
CA ALA A 56 3.28 -12.89 -1.56
C ALA A 56 3.59 -12.05 -2.81
N LEU A 57 3.61 -10.71 -2.70
CA LEU A 57 4.04 -9.82 -3.78
C LEU A 57 5.50 -10.07 -4.18
N GLU A 58 6.38 -10.29 -3.20
CA GLU A 58 7.78 -10.63 -3.46
C GLU A 58 7.91 -11.97 -4.21
N ALA A 59 7.16 -12.99 -3.77
CA ALA A 59 7.13 -14.29 -4.44
C ALA A 59 6.55 -14.20 -5.86
N GLU A 60 5.51 -13.38 -6.06
CA GLU A 60 4.91 -13.15 -7.38
C GLU A 60 5.90 -12.45 -8.32
N ALA A 61 6.62 -11.44 -7.85
CA ALA A 61 7.65 -10.75 -8.62
C ALA A 61 8.80 -11.71 -9.00
N GLN A 62 9.21 -12.55 -8.06
CA GLN A 62 10.24 -13.55 -8.31
C GLN A 62 9.77 -14.60 -9.33
N ALA A 63 8.51 -15.05 -9.27
CA ALA A 63 7.95 -16.02 -10.21
C ALA A 63 7.81 -15.44 -11.63
N ALA A 64 7.28 -14.22 -11.75
CA ALA A 64 7.00 -13.59 -13.04
C ALA A 64 8.23 -13.00 -13.74
N HIS A 65 9.20 -12.48 -12.96
CA HIS A 65 10.32 -11.69 -13.48
C HIS A 65 11.69 -12.11 -12.96
N GLY A 66 11.77 -13.00 -11.97
CA GLY A 66 13.04 -13.43 -11.39
C GLY A 66 13.73 -12.36 -10.53
N GLN A 67 13.01 -11.31 -10.14
CA GLN A 67 13.52 -10.17 -9.38
C GLN A 67 12.60 -9.84 -8.19
N ALA A 68 13.16 -9.19 -7.17
CA ALA A 68 12.39 -8.61 -6.08
C ALA A 68 11.38 -7.58 -6.58
N PHE A 69 10.22 -7.45 -5.92
CA PHE A 69 9.17 -6.53 -6.37
C PHE A 69 9.67 -5.08 -6.49
N VAL A 70 10.45 -4.64 -5.50
CA VAL A 70 11.04 -3.30 -5.46
C VAL A 70 12.16 -3.07 -6.48
N ALA A 71 12.69 -4.14 -7.09
CA ALA A 71 13.70 -4.06 -8.15
C ALA A 71 13.09 -4.02 -9.56
N LEU A 72 11.77 -4.25 -9.68
CA LEU A 72 11.03 -4.07 -10.92
C LEU A 72 10.88 -2.59 -11.25
N GLY A 73 10.84 -2.25 -12.54
CA GLY A 73 10.46 -0.91 -12.95
C GLY A 73 8.97 -0.65 -12.71
N ASP A 74 8.58 0.63 -12.61
CA ASP A 74 7.21 1.06 -12.31
C ASP A 74 6.15 0.35 -13.16
N ALA A 75 6.35 0.29 -14.48
CA ALA A 75 5.42 -0.36 -15.40
C ALA A 75 5.25 -1.87 -15.11
N GLN A 76 6.31 -2.55 -14.67
CA GLN A 76 6.25 -3.97 -14.30
C GLN A 76 5.55 -4.16 -12.96
N GLN A 77 5.78 -3.28 -11.98
CA GLN A 77 5.04 -3.30 -10.72
C GLN A 77 3.55 -3.10 -10.94
N TYR A 78 3.15 -2.13 -11.78
CA TYR A 78 1.75 -1.92 -12.15
C TYR A 78 1.15 -3.13 -12.85
N ALA A 79 1.85 -3.71 -13.82
CA ALA A 79 1.36 -4.89 -14.53
C ALA A 79 1.17 -6.09 -13.59
N LEU A 80 2.07 -6.28 -12.64
CA LEU A 80 1.96 -7.33 -11.62
C LEU A 80 0.79 -7.07 -10.67
N LEU A 81 0.64 -5.85 -10.14
CA LEU A 81 -0.49 -5.50 -9.28
C LEU A 81 -1.85 -5.63 -10.00
N ALA A 82 -1.91 -5.33 -11.29
CA ALA A 82 -3.11 -5.54 -12.11
C ALA A 82 -3.44 -7.03 -12.28
N LEU A 83 -2.45 -7.93 -12.28
CA LEU A 83 -2.68 -9.39 -12.25
C LEU A 83 -3.20 -9.82 -10.87
N VAL A 84 -2.63 -9.29 -9.79
CA VAL A 84 -3.08 -9.53 -8.41
C VAL A 84 -4.54 -9.09 -8.23
N GLU A 85 -4.91 -7.92 -8.75
CA GLU A 85 -6.29 -7.39 -8.74
C GLU A 85 -7.29 -8.34 -9.41
N ARG A 86 -6.87 -9.04 -10.47
CA ARG A 86 -7.70 -10.03 -11.18
C ARG A 86 -7.62 -11.44 -10.58
N GLY A 87 -6.79 -11.65 -9.55
CA GLY A 87 -6.49 -12.98 -9.00
C GLY A 87 -5.68 -13.87 -9.94
N GLU A 88 -5.06 -13.30 -10.97
CA GLU A 88 -4.27 -14.01 -12.00
C GLU A 88 -2.80 -14.15 -11.58
N VAL A 89 -2.59 -14.75 -10.41
CA VAL A 89 -1.26 -14.89 -9.79
C VAL A 89 -0.57 -16.22 -10.13
N GLN A 90 0.76 -16.21 -10.20
CA GLN A 90 1.59 -17.39 -10.49
C GLN A 90 2.11 -18.07 -9.21
N ALA A 91 2.38 -17.29 -8.17
CA ALA A 91 2.84 -17.80 -6.88
C ALA A 91 1.68 -18.38 -6.05
N VAL A 92 2.01 -19.12 -4.99
CA VAL A 92 1.03 -19.55 -4.01
C VAL A 92 0.78 -18.41 -3.01
N TRP A 93 -0.46 -17.95 -2.93
CA TRP A 93 -0.85 -16.88 -2.01
C TRP A 93 -1.52 -17.46 -0.76
N PRO A 94 -1.14 -17.01 0.45
CA PRO A 94 -1.81 -17.40 1.69
C PRO A 94 -3.13 -16.66 1.93
N LEU A 95 -3.47 -15.73 1.04
CA LEU A 95 -4.64 -14.85 1.07
C LEU A 95 -5.30 -14.90 -0.32
N ASP A 96 -6.60 -14.57 -0.40
CA ASP A 96 -7.21 -14.33 -1.71
C ASP A 96 -6.60 -13.04 -2.31
N PRO A 97 -5.90 -13.10 -3.46
CA PRO A 97 -5.10 -11.98 -3.95
C PRO A 97 -5.97 -10.76 -4.28
N ALA A 98 -7.06 -10.97 -5.01
CA ALA A 98 -7.95 -9.91 -5.47
C ALA A 98 -8.67 -9.24 -4.29
N THR A 99 -9.22 -10.04 -3.36
CA THR A 99 -9.94 -9.54 -2.18
C THR A 99 -9.01 -8.74 -1.28
N PHE A 100 -7.82 -9.26 -0.98
CA PHE A 100 -6.90 -8.56 -0.10
C PHE A 100 -6.32 -7.30 -0.75
N PHE A 101 -6.07 -7.32 -2.06
CA PHE A 101 -5.60 -6.13 -2.76
C PHE A 101 -6.65 -5.02 -2.81
N ALA A 102 -7.93 -5.35 -2.99
CA ALA A 102 -9.02 -4.38 -2.87
C ALA A 102 -9.07 -3.74 -1.47
N GLN A 103 -8.98 -4.55 -0.41
CA GLN A 103 -8.91 -4.05 0.96
C GLN A 103 -7.65 -3.19 1.20
N PHE A 104 -6.52 -3.55 0.60
CA PHE A 104 -5.30 -2.75 0.67
C PHE A 104 -5.48 -1.37 0.01
N ILE A 105 -6.15 -1.30 -1.15
CA ILE A 105 -6.47 -0.03 -1.82
C ILE A 105 -7.37 0.84 -0.94
N GLU A 106 -8.39 0.25 -0.31
CA GLU A 106 -9.29 0.97 0.62
C GLU A 106 -8.49 1.59 1.78
N HIS A 107 -7.63 0.82 2.45
CA HIS A 107 -6.83 1.35 3.54
C HIS A 107 -5.81 2.41 3.07
N CYS A 108 -5.29 2.31 1.83
CA CYS A 108 -4.46 3.35 1.25
C CYS A 108 -5.25 4.66 1.08
N ALA A 109 -6.47 4.57 0.56
CA ALA A 109 -7.36 5.72 0.42
C ALA A 109 -7.74 6.31 1.79
N GLU A 110 -8.05 5.49 2.78
CA GLU A 110 -8.29 5.95 4.16
C GLU A 110 -7.08 6.69 4.72
N GLY A 111 -5.88 6.13 4.55
CA GLY A 111 -4.64 6.75 4.97
C GLY A 111 -4.34 8.08 4.28
N TYR A 112 -4.77 8.26 3.03
CA TYR A 112 -4.45 9.46 2.26
C TYR A 112 -5.49 10.57 2.42
N TYR A 113 -6.78 10.23 2.47
CA TYR A 113 -7.87 11.21 2.41
C TYR A 113 -8.52 11.54 3.78
N SER A 114 -8.26 10.75 4.82
CA SER A 114 -8.86 10.95 6.15
C SER A 114 -8.20 12.08 6.96
N ASP A 115 -8.72 12.34 8.16
CA ASP A 115 -8.13 13.30 9.10
C ASP A 115 -6.65 12.98 9.42
N PRO A 116 -5.73 13.97 9.32
CA PRO A 116 -4.31 13.77 9.62
C PRO A 116 -4.02 13.23 11.02
N GLY A 117 -4.90 13.49 12.00
CA GLY A 117 -4.82 12.97 13.36
C GLY A 117 -4.81 11.44 13.45
N ASN A 118 -5.29 10.76 12.40
CA ASN A 118 -5.24 9.30 12.28
C ASN A 118 -3.85 8.76 11.93
N GLY A 119 -2.90 9.62 11.56
CA GLY A 119 -1.50 9.28 11.27
C GLY A 119 -1.16 9.17 9.78
N GLY A 120 -2.12 9.45 8.90
CA GLY A 120 -1.93 9.60 7.45
C GLY A 120 -2.19 11.05 7.04
N ASN A 121 -2.51 11.29 5.77
CA ASN A 121 -2.80 12.61 5.18
C ASN A 121 -1.90 13.71 5.76
N ARG A 122 -0.59 13.44 5.80
CA ARG A 122 0.39 14.28 6.49
C ARG A 122 0.28 15.71 5.97
N ASP A 123 0.32 16.67 6.89
CA ASP A 123 0.17 18.11 6.58
C ASP A 123 -1.11 18.46 5.81
N GLY A 124 -2.14 17.61 5.87
CA GLY A 124 -3.40 17.79 5.16
C GLY A 124 -3.21 17.89 3.64
N VAL A 125 -2.26 17.14 3.05
CA VAL A 125 -1.98 17.14 1.60
C VAL A 125 -3.27 16.96 0.79
N ALA A 126 -4.07 15.95 1.11
CA ALA A 126 -5.31 15.68 0.39
C ALA A 126 -6.38 16.76 0.63
N TRP A 127 -6.40 17.38 1.81
CA TRP A 127 -7.33 18.48 2.09
C TRP A 127 -6.99 19.74 1.31
N ARG A 128 -5.70 20.07 1.21
CA ARG A 128 -5.21 21.18 0.37
C ARG A 128 -5.49 20.93 -1.10
N MET A 129 -5.32 19.69 -1.58
CA MET A 129 -5.63 19.30 -2.95
C MET A 129 -7.08 19.61 -3.34
N ILE A 130 -8.05 19.37 -2.44
CA ILE A 130 -9.47 19.63 -2.70
C ILE A 130 -9.93 21.05 -2.31
N GLY A 131 -9.03 21.90 -1.82
CA GLY A 131 -9.35 23.25 -1.36
C GLY A 131 -10.12 23.31 -0.02
N TYR A 132 -10.00 22.28 0.82
CA TYR A 132 -10.59 22.26 2.15
C TYR A 132 -9.68 22.96 3.17
N GLU A 133 -10.22 23.96 3.87
CA GLU A 133 -9.52 24.70 4.92
C GLU A 133 -10.19 24.43 6.29
N VAL A 134 -9.38 24.02 7.28
CA VAL A 134 -9.86 23.94 8.67
C VAL A 134 -9.83 25.33 9.26
N ASN A 135 -10.98 26.00 9.25
CA ASN A 135 -11.17 27.23 10.01
C ASN A 135 -11.42 26.85 11.48
N GLY A 136 -10.44 27.18 12.34
CA GLY A 136 -10.51 26.97 13.79
C GLY A 136 -11.42 27.96 14.52
#